data_AF-A0A2V4Y2U3-F1
#
_entry.id   AF-A0A2V4Y2U3-F1
#
_cell.length_a   1.000
_cell.length_b   1.000
_cell.length_c   1.000
_cell.angle_alpha   90.00
_cell.angle_beta   90.00
_cell.angle_gamma   90.00
#
_symmetry.space_group_name_H-M   'P 1'
#
loop_
_entity.id
_entity.type
_entity.pdbx_description
1 polymer ?
#
loop_
_entity_poly.entity_id
_entity_poly.type
_entity_poly.pdbx_seq_one_letter_code
_entity_poly.pdbx_strand_id
1 'polypeptide(L)'
;MIMSLSFSQIGRTYPDGHGNRVFFPFSDISFADEVVSFKVGNPAPIDGVGPENVIGIPDYDDAKSNNYCTLGYGGELIVKFTDNVLYDIEGPDLFILEIGPLTEPVDVFISQDSDDWVSVGRTGGGFSSIDIAEYVEKTDVFRYVKVIDIKGKKSGKWPGADIDAIGAIGSSVNFQLNASVSFDTGKSTLKETSKELTDMAEKTGFL
;
A
#
# COMPACT_ATOMS: atom_id res chain seq x y z
N MET A 1 -6.21 -36.40 -12.34
CA MET A 1 -7.03 -35.22 -12.01
C MET A 1 -6.11 -34.26 -11.28
N ILE A 2 -5.65 -33.21 -11.96
CA ILE A 2 -4.76 -32.20 -11.36
C ILE A 2 -5.66 -31.30 -10.52
N MET A 3 -5.43 -31.28 -9.21
CA MET A 3 -6.12 -30.37 -8.31
C MET A 3 -5.54 -28.97 -8.55
N SER A 4 -6.26 -28.16 -9.33
CA SER A 4 -6.01 -26.73 -9.40
C SER A 4 -6.33 -26.15 -8.02
N LEU A 5 -5.31 -25.87 -7.22
CA LEU A 5 -5.46 -25.03 -6.03
C LEU A 5 -5.67 -23.59 -6.50
N SER A 6 -6.92 -23.24 -6.81
CA SER A 6 -7.33 -21.85 -6.95
C SER A 6 -7.44 -21.25 -5.55
N PHE A 7 -6.35 -20.67 -5.04
CA PHE A 7 -6.48 -19.68 -3.97
C PHE A 7 -7.02 -18.41 -4.61
N SER A 8 -8.33 -18.29 -4.68
CA SER A 8 -8.98 -17.01 -4.93
C SER A 8 -8.70 -16.14 -3.72
N GLN A 9 -7.64 -15.32 -3.76
CA GLN A 9 -7.63 -14.09 -2.97
C GLN A 9 -8.88 -13.34 -3.44
N ILE A 10 -9.91 -13.27 -2.60
CA ILE A 10 -11.12 -12.54 -2.92
C ILE A 10 -10.71 -11.08 -2.84
N GLY A 11 -10.44 -10.48 -3.99
CA GLY A 11 -10.20 -9.05 -4.07
C GLY A 11 -11.30 -8.28 -3.34
N ARG A 12 -10.94 -7.18 -2.71
CA ARG A 12 -11.81 -6.44 -1.80
C ARG A 12 -11.93 -4.99 -2.26
N THR A 13 -13.08 -4.39 -1.98
CA THR A 13 -13.27 -2.95 -2.19
C THR A 13 -13.06 -2.17 -0.90
N TYR A 14 -12.43 -1.01 -1.01
CA TYR A 14 -12.13 -0.10 0.09
C TYR A 14 -12.69 1.29 -0.18
N PRO A 15 -13.08 2.06 0.84
CA PRO A 15 -13.49 3.46 0.65
C PRO A 15 -12.34 4.28 0.06
N ASP A 16 -12.67 5.25 -0.79
CA ASP A 16 -11.71 6.22 -1.34
C ASP A 16 -11.66 7.54 -0.54
N GLY A 17 -12.40 7.61 0.57
CA GLY A 17 -12.55 8.79 1.42
C GLY A 17 -13.46 9.91 0.87
N HIS A 18 -13.97 9.77 -0.36
CA HIS A 18 -14.85 10.74 -1.02
C HIS A 18 -16.25 10.17 -1.38
N GLY A 19 -16.59 9.02 -0.81
CA GLY A 19 -17.90 8.37 -0.97
C GLY A 19 -17.96 7.33 -2.10
N ASN A 20 -16.85 7.09 -2.81
CA ASN A 20 -16.73 5.96 -3.73
C ASN A 20 -15.91 4.83 -3.09
N ARG A 21 -15.58 3.83 -3.91
CA ARG A 21 -14.80 2.67 -3.49
C ARG A 21 -13.84 2.24 -4.61
N VAL A 22 -12.66 1.77 -4.22
CA VAL A 22 -11.65 1.21 -5.13
C VAL A 22 -11.52 -0.29 -4.88
N PHE A 23 -11.43 -1.08 -5.95
CA PHE A 23 -11.21 -2.52 -5.88
C PHE A 23 -9.72 -2.84 -5.93
N PHE A 24 -9.25 -3.59 -4.94
CA PHE A 24 -7.89 -4.12 -4.90
C PHE A 24 -7.94 -5.65 -5.08
N PRO A 25 -7.38 -6.18 -6.19
CA PRO A 25 -7.37 -7.62 -6.48
C PRO A 25 -6.74 -8.46 -5.36
N PHE A 26 -5.78 -7.87 -4.64
CA PHE A 26 -5.01 -8.55 -3.61
C PHE A 26 -5.46 -8.20 -2.18
N SER A 27 -6.55 -7.43 -2.03
CA SER A 27 -7.15 -7.11 -0.73
C SER A 27 -6.14 -6.42 0.20
N ASP A 28 -6.14 -6.75 1.50
CA ASP A 28 -5.45 -6.01 2.56
C ASP A 28 -3.91 -5.95 2.35
N ILE A 29 -3.31 -6.92 1.65
CA ILE A 29 -1.86 -6.93 1.32
C ILE A 29 -1.46 -5.84 0.32
N SER A 30 -2.41 -5.07 -0.20
CA SER A 30 -2.14 -4.05 -1.21
C SER A 30 -1.60 -2.76 -0.61
N PHE A 31 -1.66 -2.60 0.71
CA PHE A 31 -1.38 -1.34 1.39
C PHE A 31 0.04 -1.28 1.97
N ALA A 32 0.48 -0.08 2.34
CA ALA A 32 1.80 0.13 2.92
C ALA A 32 1.89 -0.42 4.34
N ASP A 33 3.09 -0.88 4.73
CA ASP A 33 3.32 -1.59 6.00
C ASP A 33 4.15 -0.79 7.01
N GLU A 34 4.94 0.17 6.54
CA GLU A 34 5.92 0.88 7.36
C GLU A 34 6.01 2.35 6.96
N VAL A 35 6.01 3.25 7.97
CA VAL A 35 6.42 4.65 7.80
C VAL A 35 7.94 4.73 7.87
N VAL A 36 8.57 5.13 6.79
CA VAL A 36 10.03 5.30 6.70
C VAL A 36 10.44 6.68 7.20
N SER A 37 9.69 7.71 6.83
CA SER A 37 9.96 9.08 7.24
C SER A 37 8.70 9.92 7.21
N PHE A 38 8.59 10.86 8.14
CA PHE A 38 7.55 11.86 8.13
C PHE A 38 8.14 13.22 8.51
N LYS A 39 7.97 14.19 7.61
CA LYS A 39 8.34 15.57 7.82
C LYS A 39 7.09 16.43 7.73
N VAL A 40 6.57 16.80 8.89
CA VAL A 40 5.40 17.66 8.99
C VAL A 40 5.64 19.03 8.32
N GLY A 41 4.63 19.53 7.60
CA GLY A 41 4.64 20.84 6.97
C GLY A 41 4.53 22.01 7.95
N ASN A 42 4.54 23.24 7.41
CA ASN A 42 4.42 24.47 8.20
C ASN A 42 3.41 25.48 7.59
N PRO A 43 2.25 25.71 8.23
CA PRO A 43 1.91 25.25 9.58
C PRO A 43 1.69 23.74 9.63
N ALA A 44 2.03 23.18 10.80
CA ALA A 44 1.69 21.82 11.16
C ALA A 44 0.18 21.71 11.42
N PRO A 45 -0.41 20.53 11.26
CA PRO A 45 -1.81 20.32 11.61
C PRO A 45 -2.01 20.39 13.11
N ILE A 46 -3.21 20.84 13.51
CA ILE A 46 -3.63 20.90 14.91
C ILE A 46 -4.11 19.52 15.37
N ASP A 47 -4.63 18.70 14.45
CA ASP A 47 -5.16 17.37 14.67
C ASP A 47 -4.77 16.45 13.50
N GLY A 48 -4.77 15.13 13.69
CA GLY A 48 -4.51 14.19 12.59
C GLY A 48 -3.04 14.05 12.20
N VAL A 49 -2.06 14.41 13.03
CA VAL A 49 -0.62 14.28 12.66
C VAL A 49 -0.22 12.83 12.37
N GLY A 50 -0.83 11.86 13.08
CA GLY A 50 -0.35 10.48 13.26
C GLY A 50 0.05 9.76 11.95
N PRO A 51 1.35 9.72 11.59
CA PRO A 51 1.78 9.14 10.31
C PRO A 51 1.56 7.62 10.27
N GLU A 52 1.60 6.96 11.43
CA GLU A 52 1.34 5.52 11.56
C GLU A 52 -0.10 5.14 11.18
N ASN A 53 -1.02 6.11 11.15
CA ASN A 53 -2.41 5.85 10.74
C ASN A 53 -2.54 5.57 9.23
N VAL A 54 -1.48 5.82 8.44
CA VAL A 54 -1.48 5.56 6.97
C VAL A 54 -1.22 4.09 6.65
N ILE A 55 -0.81 3.30 7.64
CA ILE A 55 -0.37 1.92 7.48
C ILE A 55 -1.55 0.95 7.50
N GLY A 56 -1.56 0.04 6.54
CA GLY A 56 -2.62 -0.93 6.35
C GLY A 56 -3.81 -0.36 5.56
N ILE A 57 -4.96 -1.00 5.74
CA ILE A 57 -6.17 -0.68 4.98
C ILE A 57 -6.73 0.68 5.41
N PRO A 58 -7.42 1.42 4.51
CA PRO A 58 -8.15 2.63 4.89
C PRO A 58 -9.22 2.29 5.92
N ASP A 59 -9.18 2.98 7.06
CA ASP A 59 -10.03 2.70 8.22
C ASP A 59 -10.56 3.97 8.93
N TYR A 60 -10.43 5.12 8.27
CA TYR A 60 -11.10 6.36 8.69
C TYR A 60 -12.64 6.19 8.79
N ASP A 61 -13.20 6.64 9.91
CA ASP A 61 -14.64 6.71 10.17
C ASP A 61 -14.94 8.02 10.89
N ASP A 62 -15.57 8.98 10.20
CA ASP A 62 -15.92 10.31 10.72
C ASP A 62 -16.72 10.28 12.04
N ALA A 63 -17.38 9.16 12.36
CA ALA A 63 -18.10 8.98 13.61
C ALA A 63 -17.31 8.25 14.71
N LYS A 64 -16.21 7.55 14.39
CA LYS A 64 -15.56 6.60 15.31
C LYS A 64 -14.03 6.64 15.38
N SER A 65 -13.34 7.03 14.31
CA SER A 65 -11.88 7.00 14.23
C SER A 65 -11.32 8.16 13.41
N ASN A 66 -10.36 8.88 14.01
CA ASN A 66 -9.54 9.88 13.31
C ASN A 66 -8.25 9.23 12.79
N ASN A 67 -8.39 8.07 12.15
CA ASN A 67 -7.25 7.34 11.60
C ASN A 67 -6.92 7.91 10.22
N TYR A 68 -6.07 8.92 10.21
CA TYR A 68 -5.48 9.52 9.02
C TYR A 68 -4.24 10.32 9.46
N CYS A 69 -3.44 10.73 8.47
CA CYS A 69 -2.29 11.61 8.61
C CYS A 69 -2.47 12.86 7.76
N THR A 70 -2.63 14.00 8.42
CA THR A 70 -2.49 15.31 7.79
C THR A 70 -1.02 15.65 7.62
N LEU A 71 -0.58 15.93 6.39
CA LEU A 71 0.82 16.21 6.09
C LEU A 71 1.31 17.56 6.66
N GLY A 72 0.42 18.53 6.80
CA GLY A 72 0.82 19.92 7.02
C GLY A 72 1.18 20.61 5.70
N TYR A 73 1.25 21.94 5.73
CA TYR A 73 1.55 22.74 4.53
C TYR A 73 2.98 22.49 4.02
N GLY A 74 3.10 21.77 2.91
CA GLY A 74 4.36 21.31 2.33
C GLY A 74 5.00 20.14 3.08
N GLY A 75 4.21 19.35 3.81
CA GLY A 75 4.68 18.14 4.48
C GLY A 75 5.05 17.03 3.51
N GLU A 76 5.82 16.08 4.00
CA GLU A 76 6.32 14.92 3.25
C GLU A 76 6.13 13.66 4.08
N LEU A 77 5.65 12.59 3.46
CA LEU A 77 5.53 11.25 4.03
C LEU A 77 6.18 10.25 3.10
N ILE A 78 6.98 9.34 3.66
CA ILE A 78 7.56 8.19 2.97
C ILE A 78 7.06 6.92 3.63
N VAL A 79 6.46 6.04 2.84
CA VAL A 79 6.00 4.72 3.26
C VAL A 79 6.68 3.61 2.47
N LYS A 80 6.60 2.39 3.00
CA LYS A 80 7.23 1.21 2.40
C LYS A 80 6.30 -0.01 2.40
N PHE A 81 6.41 -0.75 1.32
CA PHE A 81 5.80 -2.05 1.05
C PHE A 81 6.81 -3.16 1.41
N THR A 82 6.53 -3.90 2.50
CA THR A 82 7.40 -4.93 3.06
C THR A 82 7.02 -6.33 2.59
N ASP A 83 5.74 -6.62 2.45
CA ASP A 83 5.23 -7.93 2.00
C ASP A 83 4.60 -7.90 0.59
N ASN A 84 4.53 -6.71 0.01
CA ASN A 84 4.05 -6.41 -1.33
C ASN A 84 5.03 -5.50 -2.10
N VAL A 85 4.68 -5.14 -3.34
CA VAL A 85 5.48 -4.29 -4.24
C VAL A 85 4.57 -3.51 -5.19
N LEU A 86 5.08 -2.41 -5.74
CA LEU A 86 4.47 -1.67 -6.84
C LEU A 86 5.23 -1.97 -8.16
N TYR A 87 4.50 -2.27 -9.23
CA TYR A 87 5.01 -2.37 -10.60
C TYR A 87 3.89 -2.02 -11.60
N ASP A 88 4.27 -1.74 -12.84
CA ASP A 88 3.37 -1.33 -13.92
C ASP A 88 2.42 -2.47 -14.36
N ILE A 89 1.11 -2.21 -14.26
CA ILE A 89 0.04 -3.02 -14.84
C ILE A 89 -0.79 -2.17 -15.81
N GLU A 90 -1.79 -2.77 -16.46
CA GLU A 90 -2.70 -1.98 -17.28
C GLU A 90 -3.62 -1.12 -16.40
N GLY A 91 -3.51 0.21 -16.54
CA GLY A 91 -4.33 1.18 -15.81
C GLY A 91 -3.65 1.66 -14.52
N PRO A 92 -4.41 2.27 -13.58
CA PRO A 92 -3.79 2.85 -12.40
C PRO A 92 -3.18 1.81 -11.46
N ASP A 93 -1.95 2.08 -11.03
CA ASP A 93 -1.14 1.16 -10.22
C ASP A 93 -1.13 1.52 -8.75
N LEU A 94 -1.22 2.81 -8.42
CA LEU A 94 -1.02 3.34 -7.08
C LEU A 94 -2.17 4.28 -6.69
N PHE A 95 -2.61 4.19 -5.44
CA PHE A 95 -3.73 4.96 -4.90
C PHE A 95 -3.32 5.62 -3.59
N ILE A 96 -3.53 6.94 -3.51
CA ILE A 96 -3.30 7.76 -2.32
C ILE A 96 -4.64 8.16 -1.74
N LEU A 97 -5.17 7.37 -0.80
CA LEU A 97 -6.52 7.54 -0.29
C LEU A 97 -6.54 8.69 0.72
N GLU A 98 -7.19 9.78 0.34
CA GLU A 98 -7.38 10.96 1.17
C GLU A 98 -8.79 10.98 1.77
N ILE A 99 -8.95 11.66 2.90
CA ILE A 99 -10.26 11.90 3.49
C ILE A 99 -10.67 13.37 3.36
N GLY A 100 -11.97 13.60 3.54
CA GLY A 100 -12.52 14.95 3.61
C GLY A 100 -13.13 15.45 2.29
N PRO A 101 -13.81 16.60 2.33
CA PRO A 101 -14.59 17.09 1.21
C PRO A 101 -13.75 17.73 0.09
N LEU A 102 -12.46 17.98 0.35
CA LEU A 102 -11.54 18.60 -0.59
C LEU A 102 -10.45 17.58 -0.90
N THR A 103 -10.24 17.27 -2.17
CA THR A 103 -9.02 16.58 -2.61
C THR A 103 -7.88 17.60 -2.56
N GLU A 104 -6.85 17.33 -1.76
CA GLU A 104 -5.70 18.21 -1.58
C GLU A 104 -4.51 17.57 -2.31
N PRO A 105 -4.08 18.11 -3.47
CA PRO A 105 -3.12 17.40 -4.33
C PRO A 105 -1.81 17.11 -3.62
N VAL A 106 -1.24 15.94 -3.88
CA VAL A 106 0.14 15.59 -3.50
C VAL A 106 0.96 15.25 -4.73
N ASP A 107 2.23 15.66 -4.73
CA ASP A 107 3.22 15.12 -5.66
C ASP A 107 3.63 13.72 -5.19
N VAL A 108 3.67 12.78 -6.13
CA VAL A 108 3.95 11.36 -5.85
C VAL A 108 5.28 10.95 -6.48
N PHE A 109 6.08 10.25 -5.68
CA PHE A 109 7.36 9.70 -6.09
C PHE A 109 7.45 8.25 -5.65
N ILE A 110 8.19 7.45 -6.41
CA ILE A 110 8.43 6.04 -6.11
C ILE A 110 9.93 5.74 -6.14
N SER A 111 10.34 4.74 -5.37
CA SER A 111 11.74 4.33 -5.28
C SER A 111 11.88 2.83 -5.01
N GLN A 112 12.98 2.25 -5.53
CA GLN A 112 13.35 0.86 -5.26
C GLN A 112 14.12 0.74 -3.94
N ASP A 113 14.85 1.78 -3.53
CA ASP A 113 15.85 1.75 -2.47
C ASP A 113 15.74 2.86 -1.40
N SER A 114 14.78 3.80 -1.55
CA SER A 114 14.57 5.02 -0.76
C SER A 114 15.59 6.15 -0.95
N ASP A 115 16.57 5.97 -1.82
CA ASP A 115 17.61 6.96 -2.12
C ASP A 115 17.33 7.67 -3.46
N ASP A 116 17.08 6.89 -4.52
CA ASP A 116 16.78 7.41 -5.86
C ASP A 116 15.27 7.44 -6.12
N TRP A 117 14.74 8.60 -6.51
CA TRP A 117 13.29 8.83 -6.61
C TRP A 117 12.85 9.17 -8.03
N VAL A 118 11.84 8.46 -8.52
CA VAL A 118 11.14 8.75 -9.78
C VAL A 118 9.87 9.53 -9.46
N SER A 119 9.68 10.70 -10.07
CA SER A 119 8.42 11.44 -9.96
C SER A 119 7.41 10.84 -10.93
N VAL A 120 6.24 10.44 -10.41
CA VAL A 120 5.20 9.72 -11.17
C VAL A 120 3.89 10.49 -11.25
N GLY A 121 3.98 11.81 -11.08
CA GLY A 121 2.84 12.71 -11.22
C GLY A 121 2.26 13.17 -9.89
N ARG A 122 0.97 13.52 -9.93
CA ARG A 122 0.29 14.26 -8.87
C ARG A 122 -1.17 13.82 -8.78
N THR A 123 -1.69 13.69 -7.57
CA THR A 123 -3.12 13.42 -7.34
C THR A 123 -3.98 14.65 -7.65
N GLY A 124 -5.20 14.47 -8.15
CA GLY A 124 -6.06 15.63 -8.44
C GLY A 124 -7.33 15.29 -9.21
N GLY A 125 -8.28 16.23 -9.24
CA GLY A 125 -9.49 16.12 -10.05
C GLY A 125 -10.52 15.09 -9.56
N GLY A 126 -10.49 14.74 -8.27
CA GLY A 126 -11.40 13.75 -7.66
C GLY A 126 -10.95 12.30 -7.81
N PHE A 127 -9.74 12.06 -8.33
CA PHE A 127 -9.13 10.74 -8.39
C PHE A 127 -7.78 10.74 -7.66
N SER A 128 -7.63 9.79 -6.75
CA SER A 128 -6.44 9.54 -5.94
C SER A 128 -5.45 8.56 -6.59
N SER A 129 -5.65 8.24 -7.87
CA SER A 129 -4.93 7.17 -8.56
C SER A 129 -3.79 7.68 -9.45
N ILE A 130 -2.71 6.93 -9.53
CA ILE A 130 -1.53 7.17 -10.37
C ILE A 130 -1.27 5.93 -11.22
N ASP A 131 -1.13 6.15 -12.52
CA ASP A 131 -0.62 5.18 -13.50
C ASP A 131 0.87 5.51 -13.73
N ILE A 132 1.75 4.53 -13.54
CA ILE A 132 3.20 4.70 -13.59
C ILE A 132 3.81 4.32 -14.95
N ALA A 133 3.01 3.83 -15.91
CA ALA A 133 3.48 3.24 -17.17
C ALA A 133 4.40 4.16 -17.99
N GLU A 134 4.18 5.47 -17.95
CA GLU A 134 4.98 6.45 -18.71
C GLU A 134 6.34 6.79 -18.05
N TYR A 135 6.57 6.32 -16.83
CA TYR A 135 7.72 6.73 -15.99
C TYR A 135 8.71 5.60 -15.73
N VAL A 136 8.33 4.33 -15.98
CA VAL A 136 9.09 3.15 -15.57
C VAL A 136 9.08 2.06 -16.64
N GLU A 137 9.98 1.09 -16.53
CA GLU A 137 9.92 -0.14 -17.33
C GLU A 137 9.01 -1.17 -16.68
N LYS A 138 8.36 -2.03 -17.48
CA LYS A 138 7.43 -3.07 -16.98
C LYS A 138 8.03 -4.05 -15.97
N THR A 139 9.36 -4.18 -15.97
CA THR A 139 10.10 -5.07 -15.07
C THR A 139 10.54 -4.39 -13.78
N ASP A 140 10.38 -3.07 -13.67
CA ASP A 140 10.77 -2.33 -12.48
C ASP A 140 9.84 -2.65 -11.31
N VAL A 141 10.44 -2.75 -10.13
CA VAL A 141 9.73 -3.11 -8.90
C VAL A 141 10.09 -2.11 -7.81
N PHE A 142 9.10 -1.41 -7.29
CA PHE A 142 9.26 -0.35 -6.31
C PHE A 142 8.72 -0.79 -4.96
N ARG A 143 9.39 -0.36 -3.88
CA ARG A 143 9.00 -0.65 -2.50
C ARG A 143 8.67 0.58 -1.69
N TYR A 144 9.04 1.75 -2.18
CA TYR A 144 8.91 3.00 -1.46
C TYR A 144 8.03 3.95 -2.23
N VAL A 145 7.14 4.63 -1.52
CA VAL A 145 6.30 5.71 -2.04
C VAL A 145 6.53 6.93 -1.17
N LYS A 146 6.74 8.08 -1.81
CA LYS A 146 6.83 9.38 -1.16
C LYS A 146 5.74 10.28 -1.69
N VAL A 147 5.05 10.94 -0.78
CA VAL A 147 4.04 11.96 -1.10
C VAL A 147 4.44 13.29 -0.48
N ILE A 148 4.24 14.38 -1.23
CA ILE A 148 4.56 15.75 -0.80
C ILE A 148 3.34 16.64 -1.02
N ASP A 149 2.88 17.33 0.03
CA ASP A 149 1.83 18.34 -0.09
C ASP A 149 2.28 19.50 -0.99
N ILE A 150 1.44 19.86 -1.95
CA ILE A 150 1.79 20.88 -2.96
C ILE A 150 1.61 22.31 -2.45
N LYS A 151 1.33 22.50 -1.15
CA LYS A 151 1.10 23.80 -0.53
C LYS A 151 -0.18 24.48 -1.04
N GLY A 152 -1.23 23.70 -1.28
CA GLY A 152 -2.53 24.19 -1.76
C GLY A 152 -3.32 24.96 -0.70
N LYS A 153 -3.34 24.46 0.55
CA LYS A 153 -4.14 25.03 1.65
C LYS A 153 -3.29 25.21 2.91
N LYS A 154 -3.06 26.47 3.26
CA LYS A 154 -2.17 26.84 4.38
C LYS A 154 -2.86 26.94 5.74
N SER A 155 -4.18 27.08 5.78
CA SER A 155 -4.90 27.48 6.99
C SER A 155 -5.98 26.47 7.38
N GLY A 156 -6.33 26.44 8.66
CA GLY A 156 -7.35 25.55 9.21
C GLY A 156 -6.76 24.58 10.24
N LYS A 157 -7.57 23.62 10.67
CA LYS A 157 -7.13 22.55 11.57
C LYS A 157 -6.25 21.53 10.86
N TRP A 158 -6.53 21.30 9.58
CA TRP A 158 -5.87 20.33 8.71
C TRP A 158 -5.32 21.04 7.46
N PRO A 159 -4.12 21.65 7.55
CA PRO A 159 -3.42 22.18 6.38
C PRO A 159 -2.75 21.05 5.60
N GLY A 160 -2.96 21.03 4.28
CA GLY A 160 -2.41 20.01 3.39
C GLY A 160 -3.23 18.71 3.38
N ALA A 161 -2.76 17.76 2.60
CA ALA A 161 -3.36 16.44 2.39
C ALA A 161 -3.61 15.64 3.68
N ASP A 162 -4.76 14.96 3.73
CA ASP A 162 -5.26 14.15 4.85
C ASP A 162 -5.30 12.66 4.43
N ILE A 163 -4.18 11.96 4.56
CA ILE A 163 -3.97 10.61 4.03
C ILE A 163 -4.51 9.54 4.99
N ASP A 164 -5.41 8.69 4.55
CA ASP A 164 -5.92 7.51 5.28
C ASP A 164 -5.10 6.26 4.96
N ALA A 165 -4.80 6.01 3.67
CA ALA A 165 -3.98 4.87 3.28
C ALA A 165 -3.30 5.05 1.92
N ILE A 166 -2.22 4.30 1.69
CA ILE A 166 -1.54 4.21 0.39
C ILE A 166 -1.51 2.76 -0.06
N GLY A 167 -2.06 2.48 -1.24
CA GLY A 167 -2.17 1.11 -1.76
C GLY A 167 -1.79 0.96 -3.22
N ALA A 168 -1.17 -0.17 -3.57
CA ALA A 168 -0.78 -0.53 -4.93
C ALA A 168 -1.68 -1.65 -5.49
N ILE A 169 -2.26 -1.51 -6.69
CA ILE A 169 -3.09 -2.55 -7.33
C ILE A 169 -2.22 -3.66 -7.93
N GLY A 170 -1.04 -3.32 -8.45
CA GLY A 170 -0.07 -4.29 -8.97
C GLY A 170 0.47 -5.25 -7.90
N SER A 171 0.13 -5.09 -6.62
CA SER A 171 0.71 -5.77 -5.47
C SER A 171 0.47 -7.29 -5.38
N SER A 172 1.09 -8.11 -6.24
CA SER A 172 1.68 -9.42 -5.85
C SER A 172 2.01 -10.29 -7.06
N VAL A 173 3.30 -10.60 -7.17
CA VAL A 173 3.80 -11.78 -7.91
C VAL A 173 4.98 -12.41 -7.15
N ASN A 174 5.82 -11.61 -6.47
CA ASN A 174 7.10 -12.10 -5.94
C ASN A 174 7.02 -13.10 -4.75
N PHE A 175 6.10 -12.96 -3.79
CA PHE A 175 6.06 -13.91 -2.66
C PHE A 175 5.32 -15.21 -2.97
N GLN A 176 4.24 -15.14 -3.75
CA GLN A 176 3.50 -16.34 -4.19
C GLN A 176 4.33 -17.19 -5.16
N LEU A 177 5.15 -16.57 -6.03
CA LEU A 177 6.13 -17.29 -6.84
C LEU A 177 7.26 -17.88 -6.00
N ASN A 178 7.84 -17.15 -5.03
CA ASN A 178 8.89 -17.73 -4.18
C ASN A 178 8.39 -18.90 -3.31
N ALA A 179 7.15 -18.81 -2.81
CA ALA A 179 6.51 -19.91 -2.10
C ALA A 179 6.24 -21.09 -3.04
N SER A 180 5.60 -20.88 -4.19
CA SER A 180 5.28 -21.95 -5.14
C SER A 180 6.51 -22.59 -5.81
N VAL A 181 7.55 -21.80 -6.13
CA VAL A 181 8.83 -22.29 -6.65
C VAL A 181 9.61 -23.07 -5.58
N SER A 182 9.56 -22.65 -4.31
CA SER A 182 10.12 -23.44 -3.20
C SER A 182 9.43 -24.81 -3.03
N PHE A 183 8.17 -24.94 -3.46
CA PHE A 183 7.47 -26.23 -3.50
C PHE A 183 7.74 -27.04 -4.78
N ASP A 184 8.15 -26.42 -5.89
CA ASP A 184 8.36 -27.11 -7.18
C ASP A 184 9.83 -27.53 -7.43
N THR A 185 10.81 -27.01 -6.70
CA THR A 185 12.21 -27.47 -6.79
C THR A 185 12.51 -28.79 -6.07
N GLY A 186 11.49 -29.59 -5.75
CA GLY A 186 11.59 -30.82 -4.96
C GLY A 186 11.12 -32.09 -5.66
N LYS A 187 11.51 -32.34 -6.93
CA LYS A 187 11.32 -33.70 -7.47
C LYS A 187 12.34 -34.68 -6.91
N SER A 188 11.79 -35.66 -6.18
CA SER A 188 12.28 -37.04 -6.02
C SER A 188 13.06 -37.37 -4.74
N THR A 189 12.36 -37.56 -3.61
CA THR A 189 12.09 -38.89 -3.03
C THR A 189 11.35 -38.73 -1.70
N LEU A 190 10.10 -39.19 -1.65
CA LEU A 190 9.38 -39.38 -0.39
C LEU A 190 10.05 -40.53 0.39
N LYS A 191 10.91 -40.20 1.35
CA LYS A 191 11.29 -41.14 2.41
C LYS A 191 11.51 -40.39 3.73
N GLU A 192 10.66 -40.75 4.70
CA GLU A 192 10.80 -40.49 6.14
C GLU A 192 10.68 -39.04 6.65
N THR A 193 9.61 -38.33 6.29
CA THR A 193 9.19 -37.08 6.98
C THR A 193 7.93 -37.25 7.83
N SER A 194 7.56 -38.49 8.21
CA SER A 194 6.41 -38.70 9.10
C SER A 194 6.65 -38.17 10.51
N LYS A 195 7.90 -38.12 10.99
CA LYS A 195 8.20 -37.66 12.35
C LYS A 195 8.18 -36.14 12.49
N GLU A 196 8.74 -35.42 11.52
CA GLU A 196 8.75 -33.95 11.53
C GLU A 196 7.36 -33.35 11.33
N LEU A 197 6.52 -33.96 10.47
CA LEU A 197 5.13 -33.54 10.29
C LEU A 197 4.27 -33.80 11.53
N THR A 198 4.55 -34.87 12.27
CA THR A 198 3.82 -35.17 13.52
C THR A 198 4.25 -34.21 14.64
N ASP A 199 5.54 -33.91 14.77
CA ASP A 199 6.07 -32.96 15.75
C ASP A 199 5.59 -31.51 15.49
N MET A 200 5.33 -31.15 14.22
CA MET A 200 4.74 -29.85 13.87
C MET A 200 3.24 -29.79 14.17
N ALA A 201 2.49 -30.87 13.91
CA ALA A 201 1.04 -30.94 14.18
C ALA A 201 0.73 -30.85 15.69
N GLU A 202 1.56 -31.47 16.54
CA GLU A 202 1.45 -31.38 18.01
C GLU A 202 1.76 -29.97 18.54
N LYS A 203 2.68 -29.24 17.90
CA LYS A 203 3.03 -27.85 18.29
C LYS A 203 1.99 -26.81 17.87
N THR A 204 1.19 -27.09 16.85
CA THR A 204 0.13 -26.20 16.36
C THR A 204 -1.28 -26.56 16.84
N GLY A 205 -1.43 -27.61 17.68
CA GLY A 205 -2.69 -27.98 18.30
C GLY A 205 -3.75 -28.53 17.33
N PHE A 206 -3.33 -29.21 16.27
CA PHE A 206 -4.24 -29.78 15.24
C PHE A 206 -4.45 -31.30 15.37
N LEU A 207 -4.03 -31.90 16.49
CA LEU A 207 -4.43 -33.23 16.95
C LEU A 207 -4.84 -33.18 18.42
#